data_AF-A0A959TTM7-F1
#
_entry.id   AF-A0A959TTM7-F1
#
_cell.length_a   1.000
_cell.length_b   1.000
_cell.length_c   1.000
_cell.angle_alpha   90.00
_cell.angle_beta   90.00
_cell.angle_gamma   90.00
#
_symmetry.space_group_name_H-M   'P 1'
#
loop_
_entity.id
_entity.type
_entity.pdbx_description
1 polymer ?
#
loop_
_entity_poly.entity_id
_entity_poly.type
_entity_poly.pdbx_seq_one_letter_code
_entity_poly.pdbx_strand_id
1 'polypeptide(L)'
;FNDGPTDVSIQDGLGARCDRNADLVALMCVDQPKGHGSHNYQGEWNYLDQFITDPLTAGEVASAKALWDDRLLFRHPKFGRSPDKTYSGTSYKGGYSDHLPIVLSLR
;
A
#
# COMPACT_ATOMS: atom_id res chain seq x y z
N PHE A 1 -11.20 -1.31 -9.60
CA PHE A 1 -10.83 -1.29 -8.18
C PHE A 1 -9.42 -0.74 -8.13
N ASN A 2 -9.26 0.54 -7.80
CA ASN A 2 -7.97 1.26 -7.69
C ASN A 2 -8.12 2.32 -6.59
N ASP A 3 -8.83 1.96 -5.52
CA ASP A 3 -9.20 2.89 -4.48
C ASP A 3 -8.18 2.76 -3.35
N GLY A 4 -7.69 3.90 -2.89
CA GLY A 4 -6.82 4.00 -1.73
C GLY A 4 -7.60 3.87 -0.41
N PRO A 5 -6.89 3.69 0.71
CA PRO A 5 -7.51 3.51 2.01
C PRO A 5 -8.32 4.73 2.48
N THR A 6 -8.10 5.91 1.90
CA THR A 6 -8.80 7.16 2.22
C THR A 6 -9.93 7.52 1.25
N ASP A 7 -10.16 6.71 0.21
CA ASP A 7 -11.19 7.01 -0.78
C ASP A 7 -12.60 6.74 -0.23
N VAL A 8 -13.59 7.43 -0.80
CA VAL A 8 -15.00 7.42 -0.34
C VAL A 8 -15.59 6.01 -0.34
N SER A 9 -15.20 5.16 -1.28
CA SER A 9 -15.66 3.77 -1.34
C SER A 9 -15.21 2.95 -0.13
N ILE A 10 -14.02 3.22 0.41
CA ILE A 10 -13.47 2.54 1.59
C ILE A 10 -13.98 3.19 2.87
N GLN A 11 -13.88 4.51 2.93
CA GLN A 11 -14.23 5.31 4.08
C GLN A 11 -15.73 5.24 4.34
N ASP A 12 -16.56 5.63 3.37
CA ASP A 12 -18.00 5.78 3.57
C ASP A 12 -18.80 4.61 3.03
N GLY A 13 -18.36 4.01 1.92
CA GLY A 13 -19.01 2.84 1.33
C GLY A 13 -18.89 1.60 2.21
N LEU A 14 -17.66 1.24 2.58
CA LEU A 14 -17.39 0.11 3.47
C LEU A 14 -17.43 0.48 4.96
N GLY A 15 -17.16 1.74 5.31
CA GLY A 15 -17.08 2.18 6.71
C GLY A 15 -15.71 1.98 7.35
N ALA A 16 -14.68 1.61 6.58
CA ALA A 16 -13.34 1.35 7.10
C ALA A 16 -12.55 2.66 7.26
N ARG A 17 -12.17 3.00 8.49
CA ARG A 17 -11.55 4.30 8.82
C ARG A 17 -10.07 4.18 9.10
N CYS A 18 -9.35 5.29 8.91
CA CYS A 18 -7.94 5.45 9.31
C CYS A 18 -7.80 5.69 10.82
N ASP A 19 -8.55 4.96 11.62
CA ASP A 19 -8.60 5.05 13.08
C ASP A 19 -8.60 3.63 13.64
N ARG A 20 -7.69 3.35 14.59
CA ARG A 20 -7.57 2.03 15.24
C ARG A 20 -8.78 1.64 16.07
N ASN A 21 -9.64 2.61 16.42
CA ASN A 21 -10.83 2.38 17.24
C ASN A 21 -12.13 2.31 16.41
N ALA A 22 -12.06 2.41 15.09
CA ALA A 22 -13.23 2.30 14.23
C ALA A 22 -13.68 0.84 14.05
N ASP A 23 -14.99 0.62 13.88
CA ASP A 23 -15.59 -0.72 13.68
C ASP A 23 -14.90 -1.55 12.58
N LEU A 24 -14.41 -0.87 11.54
CA LEU A 24 -13.46 -1.41 10.58
C LEU A 24 -12.26 -0.46 10.47
N VAL A 25 -11.07 -1.01 10.63
CA VAL A 25 -9.80 -0.29 10.63
C VAL A 25 -9.10 -0.50 9.29
N ALA A 26 -8.90 0.57 8.54
CA ALA A 26 -8.11 0.56 7.29
C ALA A 26 -6.61 0.72 7.62
N LEU A 27 -5.89 -0.39 7.72
CA LEU A 27 -4.51 -0.39 8.22
C LEU A 27 -3.51 0.29 7.27
N MET A 28 -3.82 0.39 5.97
CA MET A 28 -2.94 1.04 4.98
C MET A 28 -2.96 2.58 5.02
N CYS A 29 -3.67 3.19 5.96
CA CYS A 29 -3.54 4.61 6.28
C CYS A 29 -3.23 4.88 7.76
N VAL A 30 -3.11 3.83 8.58
CA VAL A 30 -2.73 3.94 9.99
C VAL A 30 -1.21 3.75 10.10
N ASP A 31 -0.54 4.70 10.77
CA ASP A 31 0.90 4.69 11.06
C ASP A 31 1.82 4.50 9.83
N GLN A 32 1.34 4.88 8.64
CA GLN A 32 2.13 4.77 7.42
C GLN A 32 3.12 5.94 7.30
N PRO A 33 4.39 5.67 6.90
CA PRO A 33 5.34 6.73 6.63
C PRO A 33 4.86 7.63 5.48
N LYS A 34 5.06 8.95 5.61
CA LYS A 34 4.76 9.89 4.52
C LYS A 34 5.60 9.55 3.28
N GLY A 35 4.98 9.58 2.11
CA GLY A 35 5.65 9.29 0.84
C GLY A 35 5.98 7.80 0.61
N HIS A 36 5.45 6.90 1.46
CA HIS A 36 5.49 5.46 1.22
C HIS A 36 4.17 4.96 0.63
N GLY A 37 4.24 3.85 -0.09
CA GLY A 37 3.11 3.17 -0.71
C GLY A 37 3.53 1.80 -1.22
N SER A 38 2.57 1.05 -1.76
CA SER A 38 2.83 -0.18 -2.51
C SER A 38 2.86 0.06 -4.01
N HIS A 39 2.17 1.09 -4.49
CA HIS A 39 2.08 1.45 -5.90
C HIS A 39 2.67 2.85 -6.13
N ASN A 40 3.37 3.03 -7.26
CA ASN A 40 3.87 4.35 -7.66
C ASN A 40 3.34 4.74 -9.04
N TYR A 41 2.71 5.91 -9.12
CA TYR A 41 2.31 6.53 -10.38
C TYR A 41 2.95 7.91 -10.50
N GLN A 42 3.88 8.04 -11.46
CA GLN A 42 4.58 9.29 -11.76
C GLN A 42 5.28 9.96 -10.56
N GLY A 43 5.81 9.15 -9.63
CA GLY A 43 6.50 9.63 -8.43
C GLY A 43 5.60 9.70 -7.20
N GLU A 44 4.28 9.66 -7.37
CA GLU A 44 3.33 9.63 -6.26
C GLU A 44 3.10 8.19 -5.77
N TRP A 45 3.33 7.98 -4.47
CA TRP A 45 3.17 6.69 -3.82
C TRP A 45 1.81 6.58 -3.14
N ASN A 46 1.11 5.48 -3.39
CA ASN A 46 -0.19 5.18 -2.82
C ASN A 46 -0.29 3.70 -2.41
N TYR A 47 -1.28 3.38 -1.60
CA TYR A 47 -1.66 2.01 -1.26
C TYR A 47 -2.97 1.67 -1.97
N LEU A 48 -2.92 0.78 -2.96
CA LEU A 48 -4.13 0.27 -3.64
C LEU A 48 -4.59 -1.06 -3.04
N ASP A 49 -3.63 -1.89 -2.66
CA ASP A 49 -3.85 -3.12 -1.89
C ASP A 49 -4.10 -2.76 -0.42
N GLN A 50 -5.00 -3.49 0.26
CA GLN A 50 -5.51 -3.09 1.57
C GLN A 50 -5.54 -4.24 2.58
N PHE A 51 -5.25 -3.92 3.85
CA PHE A 51 -5.67 -4.72 5.00
C PHE A 51 -6.73 -3.94 5.76
N ILE A 52 -7.91 -4.53 5.88
CA ILE A 52 -9.03 -3.98 6.65
C ILE A 52 -9.45 -5.04 7.66
N THR A 53 -9.65 -4.63 8.91
CA THR A 53 -9.89 -5.56 10.00
C THR A 53 -10.74 -4.94 11.11
N ASP A 54 -11.27 -5.75 12.02
CA ASP A 54 -11.97 -5.26 13.21
C ASP A 54 -10.97 -4.72 14.27
N PRO A 55 -11.42 -3.91 15.24
CA PRO A 55 -10.56 -3.35 16.29
C PRO A 55 -9.77 -4.37 17.11
N LEU A 56 -10.35 -5.54 17.39
CA LEU A 56 -9.70 -6.56 18.21
C LEU A 56 -8.49 -7.11 17.47
N THR A 57 -8.67 -7.50 16.21
CA THR A 57 -7.58 -7.97 15.36
C THR A 57 -6.56 -6.85 15.10
N ALA A 58 -6.99 -5.59 14.91
CA ALA A 58 -6.08 -4.44 14.78
C ALA A 58 -5.18 -4.25 16.01
N GLY A 59 -5.66 -4.63 17.20
CA GLY A 59 -4.90 -4.63 18.45
C GLY A 59 -3.72 -5.60 18.46
N GLU A 60 -3.83 -6.72 17.75
CA GLU A 60 -2.79 -7.76 17.61
C GLU A 60 -1.79 -7.46 16.48
N VAL A 61 -2.06 -6.46 15.65
CA VAL A 61 -1.16 -6.07 14.54
C VAL A 61 0.09 -5.38 15.09
N ALA A 62 1.24 -6.03 14.92
CA ALA A 62 2.55 -5.44 15.19
C ALA A 62 2.93 -4.42 14.10
N SER A 63 2.68 -4.72 12.83
CA SER A 63 2.88 -3.77 11.73
C SER A 63 2.09 -4.16 10.49
N ALA A 64 1.63 -3.16 9.73
CA ALA A 64 1.08 -3.32 8.39
C ALA A 64 1.77 -2.31 7.47
N LYS A 65 2.42 -2.73 6.38
CA LYS A 65 3.21 -1.83 5.51
C LYS A 65 3.50 -2.43 4.15
N ALA A 66 3.85 -1.61 3.17
CA ALA A 66 4.53 -2.11 1.97
C ALA A 66 5.94 -2.60 2.31
N LEU A 67 6.39 -3.67 1.65
CA LEU A 67 7.75 -4.18 1.75
C LEU A 67 8.69 -3.38 0.83
N TRP A 68 9.40 -2.41 1.41
CA TRP A 68 10.40 -1.60 0.74
C TRP A 68 11.77 -2.29 0.76
N ASP A 69 11.88 -3.38 0.01
CA ASP A 69 13.15 -4.06 -0.25
C ASP A 69 13.78 -3.48 -1.53
N ASP A 70 15.07 -3.11 -1.48
CA ASP A 70 15.78 -2.52 -2.63
C ASP A 70 15.81 -3.46 -3.85
N ARG A 71 15.66 -4.78 -3.66
CA ARG A 71 15.55 -5.75 -4.76
C ARG A 71 14.24 -5.64 -5.55
N LEU A 72 13.20 -5.07 -4.93
CA LEU A 72 11.88 -4.88 -5.55
C LEU A 72 11.72 -3.46 -6.12
N LEU A 73 12.77 -2.63 -6.02
CA LEU A 73 12.73 -1.23 -6.37
C LEU A 73 13.63 -0.91 -7.56
N PHE A 74 13.09 -0.14 -8.48
CA PHE A 74 13.80 0.47 -9.59
C PHE A 74 13.95 1.98 -9.34
N ARG A 75 15.09 2.57 -9.71
CA ARG A 75 15.29 4.03 -9.66
C ARG A 75 14.99 4.65 -11.02
N HIS A 76 13.75 5.08 -11.20
CA HIS A 76 13.31 5.84 -12.36
C HIS A 76 14.08 7.17 -12.49
N PRO A 77 14.62 7.50 -13.67
CA PRO A 77 15.47 8.68 -13.85
C PRO A 77 14.75 10.00 -13.54
N LYS A 78 13.44 10.06 -13.81
CA LYS A 78 12.61 11.27 -13.57
C LYS A 78 11.88 11.26 -12.23
N PHE A 79 11.47 10.10 -11.74
CA PHE A 79 10.47 9.98 -10.68
C PHE A 79 11.05 9.37 -9.39
N GLY A 80 12.35 9.04 -9.39
CA GLY A 80 12.99 8.43 -8.23
C GLY A 80 12.62 6.96 -8.09
N ARG A 81 12.44 6.48 -6.86
CA ARG A 81 12.11 5.08 -6.60
C ARG A 81 10.72 4.74 -7.13
N SER A 82 10.58 3.59 -7.76
CA SER A 82 9.33 2.96 -8.19
C SER A 82 9.43 1.44 -8.04
N PRO A 83 8.33 0.69 -8.01
CA PRO A 83 8.39 -0.77 -8.11
C PRO A 83 9.14 -1.19 -9.37
N ASP A 84 9.97 -2.23 -9.25
CA ASP A 84 10.66 -2.84 -10.38
C ASP A 84 9.66 -3.72 -11.14
N LYS A 85 8.97 -3.09 -12.09
CA LYS A 85 7.83 -3.68 -12.80
C LYS A 85 8.25 -4.67 -13.87
N THR A 86 7.47 -5.74 -14.05
CA THR A 86 7.68 -6.70 -15.14
C THR A 86 7.42 -6.10 -16.51
N TYR A 87 6.40 -5.22 -16.62
CA TYR A 87 6.04 -4.52 -17.85
C TYR A 87 5.83 -3.04 -17.61
N SER A 88 6.14 -2.23 -18.63
CA SER A 88 5.75 -0.82 -18.71
C SER A 88 5.05 -0.59 -20.04
N GLY A 89 3.72 -0.46 -20.00
CA GLY A 89 2.90 -0.53 -21.21
C GLY A 89 3.09 -1.90 -21.87
N THR A 90 3.41 -1.92 -23.16
CA THR A 90 3.67 -3.15 -23.92
C THR A 90 5.11 -3.67 -23.81
N SER A 91 6.00 -2.92 -23.16
CA SER A 91 7.43 -3.27 -23.07
C SER A 91 7.73 -4.11 -21.83
N TYR A 92 8.28 -5.32 -22.03
CA TYR A 92 8.84 -6.12 -20.95
C TYR A 92 10.11 -5.45 -20.39
N LYS A 93 10.24 -5.45 -19.07
CA LYS A 93 11.37 -4.85 -18.33
C LYS A 93 12.17 -5.86 -17.52
N GLY A 94 11.60 -7.02 -17.20
CA GLY A 94 12.28 -8.07 -16.44
C GLY A 94 12.20 -7.94 -14.92
N GLY A 95 11.54 -6.90 -14.41
CA GLY A 95 11.28 -6.74 -12.98
C GLY A 95 10.22 -7.70 -12.43
N TYR A 96 9.99 -7.61 -11.13
CA TYR A 96 9.13 -8.51 -10.36
C TYR A 96 7.64 -8.17 -10.43
N SER A 97 7.27 -6.91 -10.22
CA SER A 97 5.88 -6.48 -10.04
C SER A 97 5.76 -4.96 -10.14
N ASP A 98 4.66 -4.45 -10.70
CA ASP A 98 4.34 -3.02 -10.70
C ASP A 98 3.80 -2.53 -9.35
N HIS A 99 3.62 -3.44 -8.38
CA HIS A 99 3.26 -3.18 -7.00
C HIS A 99 4.28 -3.84 -6.05
N LEU A 100 4.67 -3.14 -4.99
CA LEU A 100 5.32 -3.77 -3.84
C LEU A 100 4.29 -4.59 -3.06
N PRO A 101 4.67 -5.75 -2.50
CA PRO A 101 3.76 -6.49 -1.64
C PRO A 101 3.50 -5.71 -0.35
N ILE A 102 2.26 -5.79 0.15
CA ILE A 102 1.93 -5.36 1.50
C ILE A 102 2.05 -6.54 2.46
N VAL A 103 2.60 -6.28 3.65
CA VAL A 103 2.89 -7.29 4.66
C VAL A 103 2.23 -6.90 5.96
N LEU A 104 1.54 -7.86 6.56
CA LEU A 104 0.98 -7.79 7.90
C LEU A 104 1.80 -8.68 8.83
N SER A 105 2.22 -8.14 9.96
CA SER A 105 2.82 -8.91 11.06
C SER A 105 1.90 -8.80 12.26
N LEU A 106 1.61 -9.94 12.87
CA LEU A 106 0.91 -10.03 14.16
C LEU A 106 1.95 -10.15 15.29
N ARG A 107 1.51 -9.92 16.53
CA ARG A 107 2.32 -10.14 17.73
C ARG A 107 2.47 -11.62 18.08
#